data_AF-A0A0R0ENQ2-F1
#
_entry.id   AF-A0A0R0ENQ2-F1
#
_cell.length_a   1.000
_cell.length_b   1.000
_cell.length_c   1.000
_cell.angle_alpha   90.00
_cell.angle_beta   90.00
_cell.angle_gamma   90.00
#
_symmetry.space_group_name_H-M   'P 1'
#
loop_
_entity.id
_entity.type
_entity.pdbx_description
1 polymer ?
#
loop_
_entity_poly.entity_id
_entity_poly.type
_entity_poly.pdbx_seq_one_letter_code
_entity_poly.pdbx_strand_id
1 'polypeptide(L)'
;MLAKLIAWKTSTQDAEERRDAPKSINFHEEYNSALRTKSYVDFFNKNSETLLLSYFDISAEASHICSHLLKSINQVHSNYQFIQRALAIKDGDYLETFELIIFELNSFNYSNNPFSNLKSHDFKIINDKHSSVLHHLKSMRKKVGRKIKLMKYLKKTSEVCVTAACGIVAITAMVIATRTLKKITWDQQFLVSHLSILRGSLEPINFQEKARLHDKIEHSRAMVQFCLDRKEDKFSLQVVKELKKSDVGFMKHVEELEEHQKAP
;
A
#
# COMPACT_ATOMS: atom_id res chain seq x y z
N MET A 1 17.63 24.87 -36.87
CA MET A 1 17.01 23.73 -36.16
C MET A 1 18.02 22.90 -35.36
N LEU A 2 19.20 22.57 -35.93
CA LEU A 2 20.28 21.83 -35.23
C LEU A 2 20.68 22.42 -33.86
N ALA A 3 20.80 23.75 -33.73
CA ALA A 3 21.13 24.38 -32.45
C ALA A 3 20.08 24.15 -31.33
N LYS A 4 18.78 24.11 -31.68
CA LYS A 4 17.70 23.79 -30.73
C LYS A 4 17.74 22.32 -30.30
N LEU A 5 18.16 21.43 -31.20
CA LEU A 5 18.25 19.99 -30.94
C LEU A 5 19.45 19.66 -30.03
N ILE A 6 20.58 20.35 -30.21
CA ILE A 6 21.76 20.22 -29.35
C ILE A 6 21.45 20.76 -27.95
N ALA A 7 20.83 21.95 -27.84
CA ALA A 7 20.46 22.53 -26.55
C ALA A 7 19.47 21.65 -25.75
N TRP A 8 18.52 21.00 -26.44
CA TRP A 8 17.62 20.05 -25.79
C TRP A 8 18.35 18.78 -25.31
N LYS A 9 19.36 18.33 -26.04
CA LYS A 9 20.15 17.15 -25.69
C LYS A 9 21.09 17.39 -24.50
N THR A 10 21.73 18.56 -24.42
CA THR A 10 22.51 18.92 -23.22
C THR A 10 21.62 19.14 -22.00
N SER A 11 20.47 19.82 -22.14
CA SER A 11 19.57 20.02 -21.00
C SER A 11 18.93 18.73 -20.46
N THR A 12 18.93 17.65 -21.25
CA THR A 12 18.39 16.35 -20.83
C THR A 12 19.46 15.46 -20.20
N GLN A 13 20.72 15.55 -20.65
CA GLN A 13 21.83 14.84 -20.02
C GLN A 13 22.21 15.41 -18.64
N ASP A 14 22.11 16.73 -18.44
CA ASP A 14 22.45 17.35 -17.14
C ASP A 14 21.41 17.06 -16.03
N ALA A 15 20.26 16.45 -16.39
CA ALA A 15 19.19 16.10 -15.46
C ALA A 15 19.03 14.58 -15.23
N GLU A 16 20.03 13.78 -15.62
CA GLU A 16 20.01 12.31 -15.55
C GLU A 16 20.92 11.72 -14.45
N GLU A 17 21.06 12.41 -13.31
CA GLU A 17 21.61 11.81 -12.10
C GLU A 17 20.53 11.76 -11.00
N ARG A 18 20.14 10.53 -10.61
CA ARG A 18 19.17 10.17 -9.56
C ARG A 18 17.68 10.28 -9.91
N ARG A 19 17.20 9.38 -10.78
CA ARG A 19 15.81 8.91 -10.69
C ARG A 19 15.80 7.39 -10.70
N ASP A 20 15.39 6.82 -9.57
CA ASP A 20 15.13 5.39 -9.41
C ASP A 20 14.34 4.86 -10.61
N ALA A 21 14.82 3.75 -11.18
CA ALA A 21 14.23 3.13 -12.34
C ALA A 21 12.71 2.96 -12.13
N PRO A 22 11.84 3.49 -13.02
CA PRO A 22 10.41 3.34 -12.89
C PRO A 22 10.07 1.85 -12.81
N LYS A 23 9.49 1.43 -11.69
CA LYS A 23 8.97 0.07 -11.51
C LYS A 23 8.04 -0.21 -12.68
N SER A 24 8.50 -1.03 -13.63
CA SER A 24 7.75 -1.27 -14.87
C SER A 24 6.39 -1.84 -14.47
N ILE A 25 5.33 -1.05 -14.68
CA ILE A 25 3.98 -1.45 -14.31
C ILE A 25 3.60 -2.57 -15.25
N ASN A 26 3.63 -3.81 -14.75
CA ASN A 26 3.19 -4.97 -15.49
C ASN A 26 1.67 -4.88 -15.67
N PHE A 27 1.24 -4.33 -16.82
CA PHE A 27 -0.17 -4.19 -17.18
C PHE A 27 -0.94 -5.50 -17.06
N HIS A 28 -0.28 -6.64 -17.28
CA HIS A 28 -0.89 -7.96 -17.19
C HIS A 28 -1.21 -8.33 -15.73
N GLU A 29 -0.29 -8.06 -14.81
CA GLU A 29 -0.46 -8.39 -13.40
C GLU A 29 -1.55 -7.52 -12.72
N GLU A 30 -1.59 -6.22 -13.05
CA GLU A 30 -2.63 -5.33 -12.53
C GLU A 30 -4.02 -5.69 -13.11
N TYR A 31 -4.08 -6.08 -14.39
CA TYR A 31 -5.30 -6.62 -15.00
C TYR A 31 -5.79 -7.87 -14.27
N ASN A 32 -4.88 -8.79 -13.94
CA ASN A 32 -5.19 -10.00 -13.18
C ASN A 32 -5.67 -9.70 -11.75
N SER A 33 -5.19 -8.63 -11.11
CA SER A 33 -5.68 -8.22 -9.78
C SER A 33 -7.14 -7.74 -9.80
N ALA A 34 -7.55 -7.00 -10.84
CA ALA A 34 -8.94 -6.57 -11.02
C ALA A 34 -9.88 -7.77 -11.23
N LEU A 35 -9.40 -8.74 -12.03
CA LEU A 35 -10.10 -10.01 -12.29
C LEU A 35 -10.28 -10.87 -11.04
N ARG A 36 -9.54 -10.66 -9.94
CA ARG A 36 -9.73 -11.46 -8.72
C ARG A 36 -10.91 -11.03 -7.86
N THR A 37 -11.50 -9.84 -8.10
CA THR A 37 -12.65 -9.41 -7.31
C THR A 37 -13.87 -10.26 -7.67
N LYS A 38 -14.40 -11.03 -6.69
CA LYS A 38 -15.54 -11.95 -6.87
C LYS A 38 -16.72 -11.30 -7.60
N SER A 39 -17.08 -10.06 -7.23
CA SER A 39 -18.14 -9.29 -7.90
C SER A 39 -17.88 -9.04 -9.40
N TYR A 40 -16.62 -8.81 -9.80
CA TYR A 40 -16.26 -8.57 -11.18
C TYR A 40 -16.30 -9.87 -12.00
N VAL A 41 -15.76 -10.96 -11.44
CA VAL A 41 -15.81 -12.29 -12.04
C VAL A 41 -17.25 -12.70 -12.29
N ASP A 42 -18.12 -12.58 -11.28
CA ASP A 42 -19.52 -13.01 -11.39
C ASP A 42 -20.30 -12.16 -12.41
N PHE A 43 -20.13 -10.83 -12.40
CA PHE A 43 -20.76 -9.94 -13.39
C PHE A 43 -20.27 -10.21 -14.81
N PHE A 44 -18.95 -10.39 -14.98
CA PHE A 44 -18.36 -10.64 -16.28
C PHE A 44 -18.74 -12.03 -16.77
N ASN A 45 -18.59 -13.08 -15.96
CA ASN A 45 -18.94 -14.45 -16.32
C ASN A 45 -20.41 -14.54 -16.72
N LYS A 46 -21.36 -14.08 -15.90
CA LYS A 46 -22.79 -14.21 -16.21
C LYS A 46 -23.20 -13.53 -17.53
N ASN A 47 -22.72 -12.30 -17.76
CA ASN A 47 -23.07 -11.55 -18.97
C ASN A 47 -22.23 -11.96 -20.18
N SER A 48 -20.97 -12.32 -19.99
CA SER A 48 -20.09 -12.71 -21.10
C SER A 48 -20.38 -14.11 -21.59
N GLU A 49 -20.73 -15.05 -20.71
CA GLU A 49 -21.10 -16.42 -21.06
C GLU A 49 -22.32 -16.43 -21.97
N THR A 50 -23.40 -15.74 -21.58
CA THR A 50 -24.63 -15.66 -22.39
C THR A 50 -24.38 -15.03 -23.77
N LEU A 51 -23.59 -13.96 -23.85
CA LEU A 51 -23.24 -13.33 -25.12
C LEU A 51 -22.32 -14.18 -25.97
N LEU A 52 -21.37 -14.88 -25.34
CA LEU A 52 -20.42 -15.74 -26.02
C LEU A 52 -21.12 -16.97 -26.60
N LEU A 53 -22.04 -17.58 -25.86
CA LEU A 53 -22.90 -18.65 -26.35
C LEU A 53 -23.72 -18.15 -27.55
N SER A 54 -24.38 -17.00 -27.42
CA SER A 54 -25.15 -16.43 -28.54
C SER A 54 -24.28 -16.14 -29.77
N TYR A 55 -23.02 -15.73 -29.57
CA TYR A 55 -22.07 -15.52 -30.67
C TYR A 55 -21.77 -16.83 -31.40
N PHE A 56 -21.50 -17.92 -30.65
CA PHE A 56 -21.25 -19.24 -31.23
C PHE A 56 -22.47 -19.82 -31.94
N ASP A 57 -23.67 -19.65 -31.37
CA ASP A 57 -24.92 -20.10 -31.98
C ASP A 57 -25.18 -19.40 -33.32
N ILE A 58 -25.02 -18.06 -33.37
CA ILE A 58 -25.16 -17.30 -34.62
C ILE A 58 -24.06 -17.68 -35.61
N SER A 59 -22.83 -17.91 -35.15
CA SER A 59 -21.75 -18.39 -36.02
C SER A 59 -22.02 -19.79 -36.59
N ALA A 60 -22.64 -20.68 -35.83
CA ALA A 60 -23.08 -21.98 -36.32
C ALA A 60 -24.18 -21.82 -37.39
N GLU A 61 -25.16 -20.95 -37.16
CA GLU A 61 -26.20 -20.60 -38.15
C GLU A 61 -25.56 -20.02 -39.44
N ALA A 62 -24.57 -19.13 -39.31
CA ALA A 62 -23.84 -18.55 -40.43
C ALA A 62 -23.05 -19.62 -41.22
N SER A 63 -22.43 -20.57 -40.52
CA SER A 63 -21.69 -21.67 -41.14
C SER A 63 -22.59 -22.56 -42.01
N HIS A 64 -23.88 -22.70 -41.65
CA HIS A 64 -24.86 -23.42 -42.45
C HIS A 64 -25.12 -22.70 -43.78
N ILE A 65 -25.24 -21.38 -43.76
CA ILE A 65 -25.36 -20.57 -44.99
C ILE A 65 -24.10 -20.69 -45.85
N CYS A 66 -22.90 -20.59 -45.25
CA CYS A 66 -21.64 -20.77 -45.97
C CYS A 66 -21.54 -22.16 -46.61
N SER A 67 -21.98 -23.20 -45.90
CA SER A 67 -22.01 -24.57 -46.39
C SER A 67 -22.96 -24.72 -47.59
N HIS A 68 -24.13 -24.08 -47.53
CA HIS A 68 -25.08 -24.07 -48.64
C HIS A 68 -24.52 -23.30 -49.84
N LEU A 69 -23.89 -22.15 -49.61
CA LEU A 69 -23.23 -21.37 -50.66
C LEU A 69 -22.12 -22.17 -51.35
N LEU A 70 -21.29 -22.87 -50.58
CA LEU A 70 -20.22 -23.71 -51.13
C LEU A 70 -20.80 -24.85 -51.98
N LYS A 71 -21.88 -25.50 -51.53
CA LYS A 71 -22.59 -26.50 -52.33
C LYS A 71 -23.14 -25.91 -53.62
N SER A 72 -23.78 -24.74 -53.56
CA SER A 72 -24.29 -24.04 -54.76
C SER A 72 -23.17 -23.70 -55.74
N ILE A 73 -22.01 -23.23 -55.27
CA ILE A 73 -20.85 -22.93 -56.13
C ILE A 73 -20.31 -24.20 -56.79
N ASN A 74 -20.16 -25.28 -56.02
CA ASN A 74 -19.70 -26.56 -56.57
C ASN A 74 -20.69 -27.11 -57.62
N GLN A 75 -21.99 -26.92 -57.39
CA GLN A 75 -23.02 -27.28 -58.38
C GLN A 75 -22.89 -26.42 -59.65
N VAL A 76 -22.64 -25.10 -59.52
CA VAL A 76 -22.37 -24.25 -60.69
C VAL A 76 -21.16 -24.75 -61.46
N HIS A 77 -20.09 -25.14 -60.76
CA HIS A 77 -18.91 -25.71 -61.41
C HIS A 77 -19.24 -26.99 -62.17
N SER A 78 -19.98 -27.92 -61.55
CA SER A 78 -20.45 -29.14 -62.20
C SER A 78 -21.36 -28.85 -63.40
N ASN A 79 -22.26 -27.87 -63.30
CA ASN A 79 -23.13 -27.49 -64.39
C ASN A 79 -22.32 -26.85 -65.54
N TYR A 80 -21.31 -26.03 -65.23
CA TYR A 80 -20.48 -25.40 -66.26
C TYR A 80 -19.66 -26.42 -67.07
N GLN A 81 -19.39 -27.61 -66.52
CA GLN A 81 -18.74 -28.69 -67.27
C GLN A 81 -19.54 -29.14 -68.50
N PHE A 82 -20.88 -29.05 -68.49
CA PHE A 82 -21.70 -29.31 -69.69
C PHE A 82 -21.32 -28.37 -70.85
N ILE A 83 -21.19 -27.07 -70.54
CA ILE A 83 -20.78 -26.06 -71.52
C ILE A 83 -19.34 -26.31 -72.00
N GLN A 84 -18.43 -26.66 -71.09
CA GLN A 84 -17.06 -27.00 -71.47
C GLN A 84 -16.98 -28.20 -72.41
N ARG A 85 -17.81 -29.23 -72.19
CA ARG A 85 -17.88 -30.38 -73.10
C ARG A 85 -18.43 -29.97 -74.46
N ALA A 86 -19.50 -29.17 -74.51
CA ALA A 86 -20.03 -28.64 -75.77
C ALA A 86 -18.97 -27.86 -76.58
N LEU A 87 -18.13 -27.06 -75.90
CA LEU A 87 -17.04 -26.31 -76.53
C LEU A 87 -15.83 -27.15 -76.93
N ALA A 88 -15.63 -28.32 -76.32
CA ALA A 88 -14.50 -29.21 -76.59
C ALA A 88 -14.76 -30.18 -77.75
N ILE A 89 -16.01 -30.30 -78.20
CA ILE A 89 -16.37 -31.11 -79.36
C ILE A 89 -15.67 -30.52 -80.59
N LYS A 90 -14.90 -31.37 -81.27
CA LYS A 90 -14.18 -31.00 -82.51
C LYS A 90 -15.09 -31.18 -83.71
N ASP A 91 -14.79 -30.42 -84.77
CA ASP A 91 -15.48 -30.55 -86.05
C ASP A 91 -15.32 -31.97 -86.61
N GLY A 92 -16.46 -32.66 -86.78
CA GLY A 92 -16.59 -34.01 -87.33
C GLY A 92 -17.66 -34.03 -88.43
N ASP A 93 -18.46 -35.09 -88.51
CA ASP A 93 -19.69 -35.05 -89.31
C ASP A 93 -20.60 -33.94 -88.77
N TYR A 94 -21.09 -33.08 -89.66
CA TYR A 94 -21.86 -31.89 -89.27
C TYR A 94 -23.10 -32.26 -88.44
N LEU A 95 -23.77 -33.35 -88.80
CA LEU A 95 -24.99 -33.78 -88.12
C LEU A 95 -24.69 -34.36 -86.73
N GLU A 96 -23.75 -35.32 -86.64
CA GLU A 96 -23.37 -35.92 -85.35
C GLU A 96 -22.80 -34.89 -84.35
N THR A 97 -21.91 -34.01 -84.83
CA THR A 97 -21.34 -32.93 -84.00
C THR A 97 -22.43 -32.00 -83.48
N PHE A 98 -23.41 -31.64 -84.32
CA PHE A 98 -24.51 -30.77 -83.92
C PHE A 98 -25.39 -31.42 -82.85
N GLU A 99 -25.75 -32.70 -83.02
CA GLU A 99 -26.57 -33.43 -82.05
C GLU A 99 -25.90 -33.52 -80.66
N LEU A 100 -24.59 -33.77 -80.60
CA LEU A 100 -23.82 -33.81 -79.36
C LEU A 100 -23.76 -32.44 -78.64
N ILE A 101 -23.56 -31.36 -79.40
CA ILE A 101 -23.56 -29.99 -78.85
C ILE A 101 -24.93 -29.68 -78.23
N ILE A 102 -26.02 -29.96 -78.96
CA ILE A 102 -27.39 -29.74 -78.46
C ILE A 102 -27.67 -30.58 -77.21
N PHE A 103 -27.20 -31.83 -77.16
CA PHE A 103 -27.35 -32.69 -75.99
C PHE A 103 -26.69 -32.11 -74.73
N GLU A 104 -25.44 -31.65 -74.83
CA GLU A 104 -24.70 -31.04 -73.71
C GLU A 104 -25.35 -29.72 -73.25
N LEU A 105 -25.75 -28.85 -74.19
CA LEU A 105 -26.44 -27.60 -73.87
C LEU A 105 -27.81 -27.83 -73.22
N ASN A 106 -28.57 -28.84 -73.67
CA ASN A 106 -29.82 -29.23 -73.02
C ASN A 106 -29.57 -29.75 -71.61
N SER A 107 -28.51 -30.53 -71.38
CA SER A 107 -28.13 -31.01 -70.05
C SER A 107 -27.82 -29.86 -69.09
N PHE A 108 -27.16 -28.80 -69.57
CA PHE A 108 -26.99 -27.55 -68.81
C PHE A 108 -28.35 -26.88 -68.52
N ASN A 109 -29.23 -26.77 -69.51
CA ASN A 109 -30.55 -26.15 -69.35
C ASN A 109 -31.45 -26.90 -68.34
N TYR A 110 -31.36 -28.23 -68.29
CA TYR A 110 -32.07 -29.04 -67.28
C TYR A 110 -31.49 -28.87 -65.86
N SER A 111 -30.26 -28.38 -65.73
CA SER A 111 -29.67 -28.14 -64.42
C SER A 111 -30.31 -26.90 -63.75
N ASN A 112 -31.01 -27.13 -62.64
CA ASN A 112 -31.65 -26.04 -61.89
C ASN A 112 -30.63 -25.02 -61.39
N ASN A 113 -31.05 -23.75 -61.30
CA ASN A 113 -30.22 -22.69 -60.72
C ASN A 113 -29.88 -23.03 -59.25
N PRO A 114 -28.59 -23.28 -58.92
CA PRO A 114 -28.19 -23.70 -57.58
C PRO A 114 -28.39 -22.63 -56.49
N PHE A 115 -28.62 -21.37 -56.88
CA PHE A 115 -28.88 -20.25 -55.98
C PHE A 115 -30.37 -20.00 -55.72
N SER A 116 -31.28 -20.74 -56.35
CA SER A 116 -32.73 -20.59 -56.15
C SER A 116 -33.17 -20.76 -54.68
N ASN A 117 -32.48 -21.61 -53.93
CA ASN A 117 -32.73 -21.85 -52.51
C ASN A 117 -32.06 -20.83 -51.59
N LEU A 118 -31.17 -19.98 -52.09
CA LEU A 118 -30.33 -19.08 -51.31
C LEU A 118 -31.01 -17.72 -51.20
N LYS A 119 -31.73 -17.46 -50.10
CA LYS A 119 -32.50 -16.22 -49.96
C LYS A 119 -31.64 -15.11 -49.37
N SER A 120 -31.64 -13.95 -50.01
CA SER A 120 -30.86 -12.78 -49.57
C SER A 120 -31.23 -12.29 -48.16
N HIS A 121 -32.48 -12.52 -47.72
CA HIS A 121 -32.91 -12.14 -46.38
C HIS A 121 -32.20 -12.94 -45.27
N ASP A 122 -31.82 -14.19 -45.53
CA ASP A 122 -31.14 -15.02 -44.52
C ASP A 122 -29.79 -14.41 -44.15
N PHE A 123 -29.04 -13.92 -45.13
CA PHE A 123 -27.77 -13.22 -44.93
C PHE A 123 -27.96 -11.96 -44.09
N LYS A 124 -29.00 -11.17 -44.39
CA LYS A 124 -29.27 -9.93 -43.67
C LYS A 124 -29.60 -10.22 -42.20
N ILE A 125 -30.48 -11.19 -41.95
CA ILE A 125 -30.87 -11.59 -40.59
C ILE A 125 -29.65 -12.03 -39.78
N ILE A 126 -28.79 -12.88 -40.35
CA ILE A 126 -27.58 -13.35 -39.66
C ILE A 126 -26.61 -12.20 -39.40
N ASN A 127 -26.39 -11.33 -40.38
CA ASN A 127 -25.51 -10.18 -40.20
C ASN A 127 -26.03 -9.20 -39.14
N ASP A 128 -27.33 -8.95 -39.11
CA ASP A 128 -27.97 -8.09 -38.10
C ASP A 128 -27.85 -8.70 -36.69
N LYS A 129 -28.07 -10.02 -36.56
CA LYS A 129 -27.83 -10.78 -35.32
C LYS A 129 -26.36 -10.64 -34.85
N HIS A 130 -25.41 -10.88 -35.75
CA HIS A 130 -23.98 -10.76 -35.45
C HIS A 130 -23.59 -9.33 -35.05
N SER A 131 -24.10 -8.32 -35.75
CA SER A 131 -23.87 -6.92 -35.46
C SER A 131 -24.38 -6.55 -34.06
N SER A 132 -25.58 -7.03 -33.70
CA SER A 132 -26.18 -6.82 -32.39
C SER A 132 -25.32 -7.40 -31.25
N VAL A 133 -24.94 -8.68 -31.36
CA VAL A 133 -24.09 -9.34 -30.34
C VAL A 133 -22.72 -8.68 -30.27
N LEU A 134 -22.10 -8.37 -31.41
CA LEU A 134 -20.81 -7.69 -31.45
C LEU A 134 -20.87 -6.30 -30.81
N HIS A 135 -21.93 -5.55 -31.08
CA HIS A 135 -22.16 -4.25 -30.46
C HIS A 135 -22.32 -4.39 -28.93
N HIS A 136 -23.06 -5.40 -28.47
CA HIS A 136 -23.21 -5.66 -27.05
C HIS A 136 -21.87 -6.04 -26.38
N LEU A 137 -21.07 -6.91 -27.01
CA LEU A 137 -19.72 -7.26 -26.55
C LEU A 137 -18.77 -6.05 -26.51
N LYS A 138 -18.78 -5.21 -27.55
CA LYS A 138 -18.00 -3.96 -27.59
C LYS A 138 -18.44 -3.00 -26.49
N SER A 139 -19.75 -2.85 -26.28
CA SER A 139 -20.32 -2.01 -25.22
C SER A 139 -19.93 -2.52 -23.84
N MET A 140 -20.01 -3.84 -23.61
CA MET A 140 -19.59 -4.48 -22.37
C MET A 140 -18.09 -4.28 -22.11
N ARG A 141 -17.24 -4.46 -23.14
CA ARG A 141 -15.80 -4.18 -23.07
C ARG A 141 -15.54 -2.71 -22.69
N LYS A 142 -16.28 -1.77 -23.28
CA LYS A 142 -16.16 -0.33 -22.96
C LYS A 142 -16.57 -0.03 -21.53
N LYS A 143 -17.67 -0.62 -21.04
CA LYS A 143 -18.12 -0.50 -19.64
C LYS A 143 -17.06 -1.02 -18.67
N VAL A 144 -16.49 -2.19 -18.97
CA VAL A 144 -15.38 -2.77 -18.23
C VAL A 144 -14.16 -1.85 -18.21
N GLY A 145 -13.72 -1.35 -19.37
CA GLY A 145 -12.59 -0.44 -19.46
C GLY A 145 -12.78 0.85 -18.67
N ARG A 146 -14.00 1.39 -18.62
CA ARG A 146 -14.34 2.54 -17.76
C ARG A 146 -14.21 2.21 -16.27
N LYS A 147 -14.71 1.06 -15.82
CA LYS A 147 -14.58 0.61 -14.43
C LYS A 147 -13.12 0.39 -14.03
N ILE A 148 -12.31 -0.21 -14.91
CA ILE A 148 -10.87 -0.38 -14.68
C ILE A 148 -10.18 0.98 -14.52
N LYS A 149 -10.46 1.95 -15.39
CA LYS A 149 -9.91 3.31 -15.28
C LYS A 149 -10.31 4.00 -13.96
N LEU A 150 -11.57 3.85 -13.55
CA LEU A 150 -12.05 4.40 -12.27
C LEU A 150 -11.34 3.74 -11.08
N MET A 151 -11.17 2.42 -11.11
CA MET A 151 -10.44 1.70 -10.07
C MET A 151 -8.97 2.14 -9.99
N LYS A 152 -8.33 2.43 -11.12
CA LYS A 152 -6.98 3.03 -11.15
C LYS A 152 -6.93 4.39 -10.47
N TYR A 153 -7.91 5.25 -10.71
CA TYR A 153 -7.99 6.56 -10.05
C TYR A 153 -8.15 6.41 -8.52
N LEU A 154 -9.08 5.55 -8.08
CA LEU A 154 -9.32 5.29 -6.65
C LEU A 154 -8.10 4.66 -5.95
N LYS A 155 -7.41 3.74 -6.62
CA LYS A 155 -6.18 3.13 -6.08
C LYS A 155 -5.08 4.17 -5.92
N LYS A 156 -4.88 5.03 -6.94
CA LYS A 156 -3.87 6.10 -6.90
C LYS A 156 -4.12 7.10 -5.78
N THR A 157 -5.38 7.47 -5.51
CA THR A 157 -5.69 8.35 -4.37
C THR A 157 -5.54 7.64 -3.04
N SER A 158 -5.95 6.38 -2.94
CA SER A 158 -5.78 5.60 -1.69
C SER A 158 -4.31 5.43 -1.30
N GLU A 159 -3.41 5.26 -2.26
CA GLU A 159 -1.97 5.16 -2.01
C GLU A 159 -1.40 6.45 -1.42
N VAL A 160 -1.85 7.61 -1.92
CA VAL A 160 -1.49 8.93 -1.38
C VAL A 160 -2.10 9.13 0.01
N CYS A 161 -3.38 8.78 0.21
CA CYS A 161 -4.07 8.94 1.50
C CYS A 161 -3.46 8.07 2.60
N VAL A 162 -3.10 6.81 2.31
CA VAL A 162 -2.45 5.92 3.28
C VAL A 162 -1.09 6.48 3.68
N THR A 163 -0.31 6.98 2.72
CA THR A 163 0.99 7.60 3.00
C THR A 163 0.85 8.86 3.87
N ALA A 164 -0.14 9.71 3.59
CA ALA A 164 -0.40 10.92 4.37
C ALA A 164 -0.86 10.62 5.80
N ALA A 165 -1.79 9.66 5.97
CA ALA A 165 -2.29 9.25 7.28
C ALA A 165 -1.16 8.66 8.15
N CYS A 166 -0.32 7.79 7.59
CA CYS A 166 0.86 7.26 8.27
C CYS A 166 1.84 8.37 8.67
N GLY A 167 2.03 9.38 7.80
CA GLY A 167 2.84 10.56 8.10
C GLY A 167 2.34 11.33 9.33
N ILE A 168 1.03 11.56 9.44
CA ILE A 168 0.43 12.24 10.60
C ILE A 168 0.64 11.43 11.89
N VAL A 169 0.46 10.10 11.83
CA VAL A 169 0.69 9.21 12.99
C VAL A 169 2.16 9.25 13.43
N ALA A 170 3.10 9.22 12.49
CA ALA A 170 4.53 9.33 12.78
C ALA A 170 4.88 10.68 13.45
N ILE A 171 4.36 11.79 12.93
CA ILE A 171 4.56 13.13 13.52
C ILE A 171 3.99 13.17 14.94
N THR A 172 2.79 12.64 15.15
CA THR A 172 2.14 12.63 16.48
C THR A 172 2.96 11.82 17.49
N ALA A 173 3.48 10.65 17.08
CA ALA A 173 4.37 9.83 17.92
C ALA A 173 5.67 10.56 18.29
N MET A 174 6.28 11.27 17.33
CA MET A 174 7.49 12.07 17.57
C MET A 174 7.25 13.22 18.56
N VAL A 175 6.09 13.87 18.47
CA VAL A 175 5.71 14.93 19.41
C VAL A 175 5.52 14.38 20.83
N ILE A 176 4.94 13.19 20.97
CA ILE A 176 4.78 12.52 22.27
C ILE A 176 6.17 12.18 22.86
N ALA A 177 7.06 11.58 22.07
CA ALA A 177 8.42 11.24 22.50
C ALA A 177 9.24 12.49 22.92
N THR A 178 9.07 13.60 22.21
CA THR A 178 9.74 14.86 22.57
C THR A 178 9.21 15.41 23.91
N ARG A 179 7.91 15.27 24.18
CA ARG A 179 7.31 15.73 25.45
C ARG A 179 7.77 14.89 26.63
N THR A 180 7.93 13.57 26.48
CA THR A 180 8.43 12.72 27.56
C THR A 180 9.88 13.04 27.90
N LEU A 181 10.73 13.29 26.90
CA LEU A 181 12.11 13.73 27.12
C LEU A 181 12.19 15.07 27.85
N LYS A 182 11.37 16.06 27.44
CA LYS A 182 11.31 17.34 28.13
C LYS A 182 10.90 17.17 29.60
N LYS A 183 9.89 16.34 29.91
CA LYS A 183 9.50 16.09 31.31
C LYS A 183 10.64 15.55 32.16
N ILE A 184 11.42 14.60 31.62
CA ILE A 184 12.59 14.04 32.32
C ILE A 184 13.65 15.12 32.56
N THR A 185 13.92 15.99 31.57
CA THR A 185 14.92 17.05 31.76
C THR A 185 14.49 18.11 32.79
N TRP A 186 13.20 18.47 32.84
CA TRP A 186 12.68 19.42 33.83
C TRP A 186 12.74 18.83 35.26
N ASP A 187 12.42 17.54 35.41
CA ASP A 187 12.50 16.84 36.69
C ASP A 187 13.95 16.78 37.21
N GLN A 188 14.91 16.47 36.33
CA GLN A 188 16.33 16.50 36.69
C GLN A 188 16.81 17.90 37.09
N GLN A 189 16.34 18.96 36.42
CA GLN A 189 16.71 20.33 36.77
C GLN A 189 16.09 20.80 38.10
N PHE A 190 14.87 20.35 38.41
CA PHE A 190 14.22 20.57 39.69
C PHE A 190 14.99 19.88 40.83
N LEU A 191 15.37 18.60 40.63
CA LEU A 191 16.17 17.85 41.61
C LEU A 191 17.52 18.51 41.89
N VAL A 192 18.24 18.97 40.85
CA VAL A 192 19.52 19.68 41.02
C VAL A 192 19.35 20.99 41.79
N SER A 193 18.29 21.75 41.51
CA SER A 193 18.01 23.02 42.20
C SER A 193 17.63 22.81 43.66
N HIS A 194 16.87 21.75 43.97
CA HIS A 194 16.51 21.43 45.35
C HIS A 194 17.72 20.89 46.14
N LEU A 195 18.60 20.11 45.48
CA LEU A 195 19.85 19.63 46.08
C LEU A 195 20.82 20.77 46.40
N SER A 196 20.90 21.81 45.56
CA SER A 196 21.75 22.98 45.83
C SER A 196 21.21 23.83 46.98
N ILE A 197 19.89 23.98 47.10
CA ILE A 197 19.25 24.68 48.24
C ILE A 197 19.46 23.89 49.54
N LEU A 198 19.22 22.57 49.54
CA LEU A 198 19.45 21.73 50.72
C LEU A 198 20.92 21.77 51.17
N ARG A 199 21.87 21.74 50.23
CA ARG A 199 23.30 21.92 50.54
C ARG A 199 23.57 23.27 51.19
N GLY A 200 23.01 24.36 50.66
CA GLY A 200 23.14 25.70 51.23
C GLY A 200 22.50 25.86 52.61
N SER A 201 21.43 25.12 52.93
CA SER A 201 20.82 25.13 54.27
C SER A 201 21.54 24.24 55.28
N LEU A 202 22.25 23.20 54.85
CA LEU A 202 22.99 22.30 55.75
C LEU A 202 24.31 22.91 56.24
N GLU A 203 24.98 23.72 55.41
CA GLU A 203 26.22 24.43 55.80
C GLU A 203 26.08 25.32 57.05
N PRO A 204 25.05 26.19 57.18
CA PRO A 204 24.88 27.03 58.38
C PRO A 204 24.48 26.21 59.62
N ILE A 205 23.75 25.10 59.46
CA ILE A 205 23.40 24.21 60.60
C ILE A 205 24.68 23.57 61.16
N ASN A 206 25.55 23.05 60.28
CA ASN A 206 26.86 22.53 60.69
C ASN A 206 27.75 23.59 61.35
N PHE A 207 27.64 24.86 60.94
CA PHE A 207 28.37 25.96 61.56
C PHE A 207 27.82 26.31 62.96
N GLN A 208 26.49 26.37 63.11
CA GLN A 208 25.82 26.73 64.36
C GLN A 208 25.99 25.64 65.43
N GLU A 209 25.98 24.36 65.04
CA GLU A 209 26.27 23.25 65.95
C GLU A 209 27.73 23.27 66.44
N LYS A 210 28.69 23.60 65.57
CA LYS A 210 30.09 23.80 65.97
C LYS A 210 30.25 24.95 66.96
N ALA A 211 29.59 26.09 66.73
CA ALA A 211 29.62 27.22 67.65
C ALA A 211 29.02 26.85 69.02
N ARG A 212 27.86 26.16 69.04
CA ARG A 212 27.22 25.69 70.28
C ARG A 212 28.10 24.71 71.05
N LEU A 213 28.85 23.86 70.34
CA LEU A 213 29.80 22.94 70.97
C LEU A 213 31.02 23.69 71.53
N HIS A 214 31.52 24.70 70.81
CA HIS A 214 32.62 25.55 71.25
C HIS A 214 32.30 26.31 72.55
N ASP A 215 31.12 26.93 72.63
CA ASP A 215 30.69 27.66 73.84
C ASP A 215 30.56 26.74 75.05
N LYS A 216 30.06 25.51 74.86
CA LYS A 216 29.98 24.51 75.93
C LYS A 216 31.37 24.09 76.43
N ILE A 217 32.33 23.96 75.53
CA ILE A 217 33.72 23.61 75.86
C ILE A 217 34.38 24.77 76.62
N GLU A 218 34.21 26.01 76.16
CA GLU A 218 34.77 27.19 76.85
C GLU A 218 34.12 27.40 78.22
N HIS A 219 32.81 27.18 78.36
CA HIS A 219 32.13 27.20 79.66
C HIS A 219 32.69 26.15 80.62
N SER A 220 32.87 24.91 80.16
CA SER A 220 33.49 23.84 80.95
C SER A 220 34.93 24.21 81.35
N ARG A 221 35.70 24.80 80.44
CA ARG A 221 37.07 25.26 80.72
C ARG A 221 37.08 26.36 81.79
N ALA A 222 36.16 27.31 81.72
CA ALA A 222 36.03 28.38 82.73
C ALA A 222 35.67 27.83 84.11
N MET A 223 34.76 26.85 84.20
CA MET A 223 34.44 26.17 85.47
C MET A 223 35.65 25.46 86.07
N VAL A 224 36.44 24.76 85.24
CA VAL A 224 37.66 24.08 85.70
C VAL A 224 38.68 25.11 86.21
N GLN A 225 38.88 26.22 85.50
CA GLN A 225 39.81 27.26 85.92
C GLN A 225 39.40 27.91 87.25
N PHE A 226 38.11 28.22 87.42
CA PHE A 226 37.57 28.75 88.68
C PHE A 226 37.83 27.81 89.87
N CYS A 227 37.75 26.49 89.64
CA CYS A 227 38.03 25.50 90.68
C CYS A 227 39.53 25.35 90.97
N LEU A 228 40.40 25.55 89.98
CA LEU A 228 41.85 25.52 90.18
C LEU A 228 42.35 26.76 90.94
N ASP A 229 41.74 27.93 90.72
CA ASP A 229 42.11 29.17 91.41
C ASP A 229 41.75 29.16 92.90
N ARG A 230 40.61 28.54 93.25
CA ARG A 230 40.21 28.33 94.65
C ARG A 230 40.72 26.98 95.11
N LYS A 231 41.97 26.93 95.59
CA LYS A 231 42.60 25.75 96.24
C LYS A 231 41.85 25.30 97.51
N GLU A 232 40.60 24.85 97.37
CA GLU A 232 39.75 24.36 98.44
C GLU A 232 39.13 23.00 98.04
N ASP A 233 39.62 21.94 98.68
CA ASP A 233 39.35 20.51 98.39
C ASP A 233 37.87 20.07 98.47
N LYS A 234 36.94 20.98 98.83
CA LYS A 234 35.52 20.64 99.01
C LYS A 234 34.67 20.85 97.74
N PHE A 235 35.12 21.70 96.80
CA PHE A 235 34.36 22.01 95.58
C PHE A 235 34.57 21.01 94.44
N SER A 236 35.72 20.33 94.41
CA SER A 236 36.07 19.29 93.43
C SER A 236 35.05 18.15 93.36
N LEU A 237 34.42 17.79 94.49
CA LEU A 237 33.46 16.69 94.56
C LEU A 237 32.08 17.05 93.96
N GLN A 238 31.68 18.33 94.01
CA GLN A 238 30.42 18.80 93.44
C GLN A 238 30.50 18.96 91.92
N VAL A 239 31.65 19.42 91.41
CA VAL A 239 31.90 19.49 89.96
C VAL A 239 31.92 18.10 89.32
N VAL A 240 32.53 17.10 89.99
CA VAL A 240 32.49 15.71 89.51
C VAL A 240 31.08 15.14 89.48
N LYS A 241 30.21 15.48 90.45
CA LYS A 241 28.80 15.03 90.44
C LYS A 241 28.00 15.64 89.29
N GLU A 242 28.18 16.92 88.99
CA GLU A 242 27.48 17.57 87.88
C GLU A 242 27.99 17.07 86.52
N LEU A 243 29.30 16.85 86.38
CA LEU A 243 29.87 16.20 85.17
C LEU A 243 29.28 14.80 84.96
N LYS A 244 29.17 14.00 86.02
CA LYS A 244 28.57 12.65 85.94
C LYS A 244 27.08 12.68 85.56
N LYS A 245 26.32 13.71 85.99
CA LYS A 245 24.93 13.91 85.52
C LYS A 245 24.88 14.29 84.04
N SER A 246 25.78 15.14 83.56
CA SER A 246 25.82 15.52 82.15
C SER A 246 26.17 14.35 81.23
N ASP A 247 27.01 13.42 81.71
CA ASP A 247 27.44 12.23 80.96
C ASP A 247 26.27 11.26 80.70
N VAL A 248 25.42 11.04 81.71
CA VAL A 248 24.20 10.21 81.57
C VAL A 248 23.23 10.82 80.54
N GLY A 249 23.09 12.15 80.53
CA GLY A 249 22.25 12.84 79.53
C GLY A 249 22.80 12.73 78.12
N PHE A 250 24.13 12.76 77.97
CA PHE A 250 24.79 12.65 76.66
C PHE A 250 24.66 11.23 76.09
N MET A 251 24.87 10.19 76.91
CA MET A 251 24.74 8.80 76.47
C MET A 251 23.32 8.45 76.01
N LYS A 252 22.29 9.01 76.67
CA LYS A 252 20.90 8.80 76.23
C LYS A 252 20.61 9.38 74.84
N HIS A 253 21.14 10.56 74.53
CA HIS A 253 21.00 11.15 73.19
C HIS A 253 21.75 10.35 72.12
N VAL A 254 22.88 9.74 72.48
CA VAL A 254 23.62 8.86 71.56
C VAL A 254 22.82 7.57 71.29
N GLU A 255 22.21 6.97 72.31
CA GLU A 255 21.36 5.78 72.13
C GLU A 255 20.09 6.07 71.30
N GLU A 256 19.40 7.19 71.52
CA GLU A 256 18.22 7.59 70.72
C GLU A 256 18.58 7.80 69.23
N LEU A 257 19.77 8.36 68.95
CA LEU A 257 20.28 8.51 67.58
C LEU A 257 20.64 7.17 66.93
N GLU A 258 21.15 6.21 67.72
CA GLU A 258 21.50 4.88 67.23
C GLU A 258 20.24 4.02 66.94
N GLU A 259 19.17 4.19 67.72
CA GLU A 259 17.88 3.51 67.51
C GLU A 259 17.16 4.01 66.24
N HIS A 260 17.22 5.33 65.99
CA HIS A 260 16.71 5.94 64.75
C HIS A 260 17.44 5.46 63.49
N GLN A 261 18.66 4.94 63.62
CA GLN A 261 19.45 4.42 62.51
C GLN A 261 19.28 2.91 62.29
N LYS A 262 18.62 2.19 63.22
CA LYS A 262 18.39 0.74 63.17
C LYS A 262 16.94 0.33 62.92
N ALA A 263 16.00 1.26 62.81
CA ALA A 263 14.65 0.95 62.33
C ALA A 263 14.67 0.84 60.79
N PRO A 264 14.31 -0.33 60.21
CA PRO A 264 14.37 -0.59 58.77
C PRO A 264 13.35 0.20 57.94
#